data_AF-A0A376UC27-F1
#
_entry.id   AF-A0A376UC27-F1
#
_cell.length_a   1.000
_cell.length_b   1.000
_cell.length_c   1.000
_cell.angle_alpha   90.00
_cell.angle_beta   90.00
_cell.angle_gamma   90.00
#
_symmetry.space_group_name_H-M   'P 1'
#
loop_
_entity.id
_entity.type
_entity.pdbx_description
1 polymer ?
#
loop_
_entity_poly.entity_id
_entity_poly.type
_entity_poly.pdbx_seq_one_letter_code
_entity_poly.pdbx_strand_id
1 'polypeptide(L)'
;MVSTRRLFAASQIRARVWTFDPSESIDIAFFSRRLQQAQKWRDWLAQKDGLDSYRLIGGESDGLPGITIDRFGNFLVLQLLSAGAEYQRAALISALQTLYPECAIYDRSDVAVRKKEGMELTQGPVTGELPPALLPIEEHGMKLLVDIQHGHKTGYYLDQRDSRLATRRYVEINVC
;
A
#
# COMPACT_ATOMS: atom_id res chain seq x y z
N MET A 1 -4.14 -30.45 5.88
CA MET A 1 -4.38 -29.88 4.53
C MET A 1 -3.50 -28.65 4.39
N VAL A 2 -2.52 -28.72 3.50
CA VAL A 2 -1.41 -27.77 3.40
C VAL A 2 -1.84 -26.63 2.46
N SER A 3 -1.85 -25.40 2.98
CA SER A 3 -2.17 -24.21 2.20
C SER A 3 -1.19 -24.03 1.03
N THR A 4 -1.59 -23.30 -0.01
CA THR A 4 -0.71 -22.97 -1.13
C THR A 4 0.46 -22.13 -0.63
N ARG A 5 1.62 -22.78 -0.40
CA ARG A 5 2.86 -22.18 0.14
C ARG A 5 3.88 -22.10 -0.99
N ARG A 6 4.56 -20.96 -1.13
CA ARG A 6 5.74 -20.83 -2.02
C ARG A 6 7.00 -20.66 -1.18
N LEU A 7 8.02 -21.46 -1.47
CA LEU A 7 9.28 -21.58 -0.72
C LEU A 7 10.32 -20.58 -1.22
N PHE A 8 11.01 -19.90 -0.30
CA PHE A 8 12.11 -18.98 -0.61
C PHE A 8 13.31 -19.23 0.32
N ALA A 9 14.47 -19.54 -0.26
CA ALA A 9 15.65 -20.05 0.45
C ALA A 9 16.47 -18.99 1.21
N ALA A 10 16.32 -17.71 0.88
CA ALA A 10 17.10 -16.61 1.48
C ALA A 10 16.48 -15.98 2.73
N SER A 11 15.16 -16.13 2.93
CA SER A 11 14.43 -15.50 4.05
C SER A 11 14.27 -16.45 5.24
N GLN A 12 14.27 -15.90 6.46
CA GLN A 12 13.86 -16.60 7.69
C GLN A 12 12.38 -17.00 7.63
N ILE A 13 11.55 -16.25 6.90
CA ILE A 13 10.16 -16.61 6.60
C ILE A 13 10.18 -17.40 5.29
N ARG A 14 10.25 -18.73 5.41
CA ARG A 14 10.40 -19.65 4.26
C ARG A 14 9.23 -19.61 3.29
N ALA A 15 8.03 -19.31 3.75
CA ALA A 15 6.84 -19.18 2.92
C ALA A 15 5.82 -18.25 3.58
N ARG A 16 5.04 -17.54 2.76
CA ARG A 16 3.85 -16.78 3.19
C ARG A 16 2.62 -17.37 2.51
N VAL A 17 1.49 -17.35 3.20
CA VAL A 17 0.23 -17.95 2.73
C VAL A 17 -0.61 -16.91 2.02
N TRP A 18 -0.94 -17.15 0.76
CA TRP A 18 -1.81 -16.27 -0.05
C TRP A 18 -3.29 -16.58 0.14
N THR A 19 -3.63 -17.86 0.26
CA THR A 19 -4.99 -18.33 0.49
C THR A 19 -4.97 -19.65 1.24
N PHE A 20 -6.04 -19.89 2.00
CA PHE A 20 -6.33 -21.17 2.64
C PHE A 20 -7.37 -21.98 1.85
N ASP A 21 -7.98 -21.39 0.82
CA ASP A 21 -8.91 -22.08 -0.08
C ASP A 21 -8.11 -22.90 -1.12
N PRO A 22 -8.24 -24.24 -1.14
CA PRO A 22 -7.54 -25.09 -2.10
C PRO A 22 -7.95 -24.88 -3.56
N SER A 23 -9.14 -24.30 -3.79
CA SER A 23 -9.69 -24.04 -5.13
C SER A 23 -9.31 -22.67 -5.68
N GLU A 24 -8.75 -21.80 -4.85
CA GLU A 24 -8.41 -20.43 -5.23
C GLU A 24 -7.01 -20.36 -5.87
N SER A 25 -6.98 -20.08 -7.17
CA SER A 25 -5.75 -19.75 -7.91
C SER A 25 -5.27 -18.34 -7.58
N ILE A 26 -3.95 -18.15 -7.51
CA ILE A 26 -3.33 -16.84 -7.28
C ILE A 26 -3.05 -16.18 -8.64
N ASP A 27 -4.07 -15.50 -9.18
CA ASP A 27 -4.07 -14.84 -10.48
C ASP A 27 -4.57 -13.38 -10.39
N ILE A 28 -4.78 -12.73 -11.54
CA ILE A 28 -5.29 -11.34 -11.61
C ILE A 28 -6.65 -11.21 -10.89
N ALA A 29 -7.52 -12.22 -11.02
CA ALA A 29 -8.83 -12.20 -10.38
C ALA A 29 -8.71 -12.31 -8.85
N PHE A 30 -7.76 -13.10 -8.34
CA PHE A 30 -7.41 -13.13 -6.91
C PHE A 30 -7.02 -11.75 -6.38
N PHE A 31 -6.09 -11.06 -7.06
CA PHE A 31 -5.70 -9.71 -6.65
C PHE A 31 -6.87 -8.73 -6.75
N SER A 32 -7.67 -8.82 -7.81
CA SER A 32 -8.85 -7.97 -7.99
C SER A 32 -9.82 -8.11 -6.83
N ARG A 33 -10.13 -9.35 -6.40
CA ARG A 33 -11.01 -9.62 -5.26
C ARG A 33 -10.45 -9.04 -3.96
N ARG A 34 -9.16 -9.25 -3.68
CA ARG A 34 -8.51 -8.73 -2.45
C ARG A 34 -8.47 -7.20 -2.42
N LEU A 35 -8.15 -6.56 -3.53
CA LEU A 35 -8.15 -5.10 -3.67
C LEU A 35 -9.55 -4.52 -3.44
N GLN A 36 -10.58 -5.10 -4.05
CA GLN A 36 -11.96 -4.66 -3.86
C GLN A 36 -12.44 -4.83 -2.41
N GLN A 37 -12.09 -5.94 -1.75
CA GLN A 37 -12.40 -6.15 -0.34
C GLN A 37 -11.76 -5.08 0.54
N ALA A 38 -10.48 -4.77 0.30
CA ALA A 38 -9.77 -3.74 1.04
C ALA A 38 -10.36 -2.35 0.76
N GLN A 39 -10.65 -2.03 -0.50
CA GLN A 39 -11.22 -0.75 -0.94
C GLN A 39 -12.54 -0.47 -0.22
N LYS A 40 -13.44 -1.45 -0.11
CA LYS A 40 -14.74 -1.29 0.57
C LYS A 40 -14.59 -0.77 2.00
N TRP A 41 -13.60 -1.24 2.73
CA TRP A 41 -13.31 -0.75 4.09
C TRP A 41 -12.78 0.68 4.08
N ARG A 42 -11.92 1.01 3.11
CA ARG A 42 -11.29 2.33 3.00
C ARG A 42 -12.27 3.38 2.48
N ASP A 43 -13.24 3.02 1.65
CA ASP A 43 -14.31 3.94 1.20
C ASP A 43 -15.10 4.47 2.40
N TRP A 44 -15.45 3.60 3.34
CA TRP A 44 -16.13 4.00 4.57
C TRP A 44 -15.28 4.95 5.42
N LEU A 45 -13.99 4.64 5.59
CA LEU A 45 -13.05 5.51 6.32
C LEU A 45 -12.87 6.87 5.62
N ALA A 46 -12.67 6.87 4.30
CA ALA A 46 -12.46 8.07 3.52
C ALA A 46 -13.64 9.02 3.58
N GLN A 47 -14.86 8.48 3.49
CA GLN A 47 -16.08 9.28 3.63
C GLN A 47 -16.26 9.84 5.05
N LYS A 48 -15.98 9.01 6.06
CA LYS A 48 -16.16 9.41 7.47
C LYS A 48 -15.16 10.49 7.89
N ASP A 49 -13.90 10.33 7.51
CA ASP A 49 -12.78 11.13 8.00
C ASP A 49 -12.34 12.24 7.02
N GLY A 50 -12.98 12.32 5.84
CA GLY A 50 -12.68 13.30 4.81
C GLY A 50 -11.27 13.11 4.24
N LEU A 51 -10.97 11.89 3.79
CA LEU A 51 -9.63 11.50 3.34
C LEU A 51 -9.58 11.37 1.82
N ASP A 52 -8.56 11.95 1.21
CA ASP A 52 -8.19 11.64 -0.18
C ASP A 52 -7.05 10.59 -0.27
N SER A 53 -6.45 10.26 0.88
CA SER A 53 -5.24 9.46 0.98
C SER A 53 -5.30 8.49 2.15
N TYR A 54 -4.91 7.24 1.92
CA TYR A 54 -4.98 6.16 2.91
C TYR A 54 -4.19 4.93 2.48
N ARG A 55 -3.88 4.05 3.43
CA ARG A 55 -3.34 2.72 3.15
C ARG A 55 -4.43 1.81 2.60
N LEU A 56 -4.36 1.52 1.30
CA LEU A 56 -5.26 0.61 0.62
C LEU A 56 -4.98 -0.84 1.05
N ILE A 57 -3.72 -1.28 0.99
CA ILE A 57 -3.30 -2.63 1.39
C ILE A 57 -2.22 -2.53 2.46
N GLY A 58 -2.45 -3.19 3.60
CA GLY A 58 -1.53 -3.32 4.73
C GLY A 58 -0.94 -4.72 4.89
N GLY A 59 -0.47 -5.33 3.80
CA GLY A 59 0.22 -6.62 3.85
C GLY A 59 -0.67 -7.78 4.26
N GLU A 60 -0.21 -8.53 5.25
CA GLU A 60 -0.86 -9.72 5.79
C GLU A 60 -2.29 -9.44 6.29
N SER A 61 -2.55 -8.24 6.85
CA SER A 61 -3.85 -7.88 7.39
C SER A 61 -4.96 -7.82 6.34
N ASP A 62 -4.60 -7.57 5.07
CA ASP A 62 -5.52 -7.55 3.93
C ASP A 62 -5.39 -8.83 3.06
N GLY A 63 -4.71 -9.86 3.57
CA GLY A 63 -4.55 -11.14 2.87
C GLY A 63 -3.59 -11.08 1.69
N LEU A 64 -2.71 -10.08 1.63
CA LEU A 64 -1.68 -9.92 0.59
C LEU A 64 -0.27 -9.80 1.21
N PRO A 65 0.33 -10.92 1.65
CA PRO A 65 1.55 -10.89 2.45
C PRO A 65 2.75 -10.24 1.73
N GLY A 66 3.36 -9.24 2.38
CA GLY A 66 4.48 -8.49 1.83
C GLY A 66 4.12 -7.56 0.66
N ILE A 67 2.84 -7.25 0.45
CA ILE A 67 2.38 -6.18 -0.44
C ILE A 67 1.83 -5.04 0.42
N THR A 68 2.39 -3.85 0.27
CA THR A 68 1.80 -2.62 0.82
C THR A 68 1.41 -1.71 -0.34
N ILE A 69 0.22 -1.11 -0.26
CA ILE A 69 -0.24 -0.13 -1.24
C ILE A 69 -0.83 1.05 -0.50
N ASP A 70 -0.23 2.22 -0.69
CA ASP A 70 -0.74 3.49 -0.18
C ASP A 70 -1.34 4.29 -1.34
N ARG A 71 -2.51 4.87 -1.13
CA ARG A 71 -3.17 5.77 -2.07
C ARG A 71 -2.95 7.21 -1.62
N PHE A 72 -2.45 8.04 -2.53
CA PHE A 72 -2.32 9.48 -2.36
C PHE A 72 -3.05 10.19 -3.51
N GLY A 73 -4.30 10.59 -3.30
CA GLY A 73 -5.16 11.09 -4.38
C GLY A 73 -5.27 10.09 -5.54
N ASN A 74 -4.71 10.46 -6.69
CA ASN A 74 -4.68 9.64 -7.91
C ASN A 74 -3.38 8.83 -8.08
N PHE A 75 -2.52 8.75 -7.05
CA PHE A 75 -1.32 7.94 -7.07
C PHE A 75 -1.46 6.70 -6.19
N LEU A 76 -1.06 5.55 -6.72
CA LEU A 76 -0.91 4.29 -5.98
C LEU A 76 0.58 3.99 -5.82
N VAL A 77 1.04 3.99 -4.58
CA VAL A 77 2.43 3.75 -4.23
C VAL A 77 2.57 2.33 -3.67
N LEU A 78 3.34 1.50 -4.37
CA LEU A 78 3.55 0.10 -4.01
C LEU A 78 4.84 -0.08 -3.22
N GLN A 79 4.80 -1.02 -2.29
CA GLN A 79 6.00 -1.65 -1.74
C GLN A 79 5.83 -3.16 -1.79
N LEU A 80 6.67 -3.82 -2.58
CA LEU A 80 6.74 -5.27 -2.66
C LEU A 80 7.91 -5.70 -1.79
N LEU A 81 7.62 -6.29 -0.64
CA LEU A 81 8.62 -6.57 0.39
C LEU A 81 8.95 -8.05 0.54
N SER A 82 8.19 -8.93 -0.12
CA SER A 82 8.41 -10.38 -0.13
C SER A 82 8.72 -10.87 -1.54
N ALA A 83 9.47 -11.97 -1.65
CA ALA A 83 9.74 -12.58 -2.95
C ALA A 83 8.46 -13.03 -3.68
N GLY A 84 7.43 -13.43 -2.93
CA GLY A 84 6.11 -13.74 -3.50
C GLY A 84 5.42 -12.50 -4.09
N ALA A 85 5.52 -11.35 -3.42
CA ALA A 85 4.98 -10.09 -3.90
C ALA A 85 5.68 -9.67 -5.20
N GLU A 86 7.01 -9.75 -5.24
CA GLU A 86 7.80 -9.44 -6.44
C GLU A 86 7.46 -10.37 -7.60
N TYR A 87 7.35 -11.68 -7.36
CA TYR A 87 6.98 -12.65 -8.38
C TYR A 87 5.60 -12.35 -8.99
N GLN A 88 4.64 -11.90 -8.18
CA GLN A 88 3.28 -11.60 -8.61
C GLN A 88 3.10 -10.16 -9.11
N ARG A 89 4.17 -9.39 -9.25
CA ARG A 89 4.14 -7.98 -9.69
C ARG A 89 3.28 -7.78 -10.94
N ALA A 90 3.44 -8.61 -11.97
CA ALA A 90 2.69 -8.47 -13.22
C ALA A 90 1.18 -8.61 -12.99
N ALA A 91 0.75 -9.66 -12.28
CA ALA A 91 -0.66 -9.91 -11.99
C ALA A 91 -1.27 -8.81 -11.11
N LEU A 92 -0.51 -8.32 -10.12
CA LEU A 92 -0.92 -7.22 -9.26
C LEU A 92 -1.11 -5.92 -10.05
N ILE A 93 -0.15 -5.55 -10.90
CA ILE A 93 -0.23 -4.33 -11.73
C ILE A 93 -1.44 -4.41 -12.66
N SER A 94 -1.69 -5.55 -13.33
CA SER A 94 -2.86 -5.72 -14.20
C SER A 94 -4.19 -5.56 -13.44
N ALA A 95 -4.26 -6.08 -12.21
CA ALA A 95 -5.45 -5.91 -11.37
C ALA A 95 -5.64 -4.44 -10.96
N LEU A 96 -4.57 -3.74 -10.57
CA LEU A 96 -4.60 -2.33 -10.20
C LEU A 96 -5.02 -1.45 -11.39
N GLN A 97 -4.46 -1.66 -12.57
CA GLN A 97 -4.82 -0.91 -13.77
C GLN A 97 -6.28 -1.11 -14.18
N THR A 98 -6.82 -2.31 -13.93
CA THR A 98 -8.23 -2.61 -14.23
C THR A 98 -9.17 -1.92 -13.25
N LEU A 99 -8.83 -1.90 -11.96
CA LEU A 99 -9.68 -1.34 -10.90
C LEU A 99 -9.53 0.17 -10.74
N TYR A 100 -8.36 0.72 -11.07
CA TYR A 100 -7.99 2.12 -10.89
C TYR A 100 -7.38 2.69 -12.18
N PRO A 101 -8.13 2.72 -13.30
CA PRO A 101 -7.58 3.09 -14.62
C PRO A 101 -7.06 4.52 -14.70
N GLU A 102 -7.56 5.42 -13.84
CA GLU A 102 -7.15 6.83 -13.78
C GLU A 102 -5.96 7.08 -12.82
N CYS A 103 -5.53 6.06 -12.08
CA CYS A 103 -4.46 6.23 -11.10
C CYS A 103 -3.09 5.92 -11.71
N ALA A 104 -2.11 6.78 -11.44
CA ALA A 104 -0.71 6.50 -11.71
C ALA A 104 -0.16 5.54 -10.65
N ILE A 105 0.79 4.69 -11.04
CA ILE A 105 1.39 3.69 -10.18
C ILE A 105 2.88 3.96 -10.03
N TYR A 106 3.36 4.04 -8.79
CA TYR A 106 4.75 4.27 -8.45
C TYR A 106 5.28 3.18 -7.52
N ASP A 107 6.50 2.71 -7.73
CA ASP A 107 7.16 1.72 -6.89
C ASP A 107 8.12 2.40 -5.89
N ARG A 108 7.93 2.10 -4.60
CA ARG A 108 8.79 2.50 -3.47
C ARG A 108 9.27 1.26 -2.70
N SER A 109 9.69 0.25 -3.45
CA SER A 109 10.34 -0.95 -2.95
C SER A 109 11.82 -0.71 -2.60
N ASP A 110 12.22 0.51 -2.23
CA ASP A 110 13.57 0.91 -1.79
C ASP A 110 13.82 0.61 -0.30
N VAL A 111 13.20 -0.45 0.24
CA VAL A 111 13.24 -0.77 1.67
C VAL A 111 14.26 -1.88 1.95
N ALA A 112 15.11 -1.66 2.96
CA ALA A 112 16.17 -2.59 3.38
C ALA A 112 15.70 -4.03 3.69
N VAL A 113 14.41 -4.23 4.00
CA VAL A 113 13.84 -5.56 4.23
C VAL A 113 13.96 -6.46 3.00
N ARG A 114 13.98 -5.92 1.77
CA ARG A 114 14.17 -6.70 0.54
C ARG A 114 15.51 -7.40 0.49
N LYS A 115 16.56 -6.80 1.06
CA LYS A 115 17.87 -7.45 1.19
C LYS A 115 17.79 -8.73 2.03
N LYS A 116 16.90 -8.78 3.02
CA LYS A 116 16.66 -10.00 3.84
C LYS A 116 15.96 -11.11 3.05
N GLU A 117 15.31 -10.76 1.94
CA GLU A 117 14.68 -11.70 1.01
C GLU A 117 15.60 -12.00 -0.20
N GLY A 118 16.82 -11.44 -0.23
CA GLY A 118 17.77 -11.61 -1.34
C GLY A 118 17.40 -10.84 -2.60
N MET A 119 16.60 -9.78 -2.48
CA MET A 119 16.14 -8.97 -3.61
C MET A 119 16.86 -7.62 -3.66
N GLU A 120 17.09 -7.14 -4.88
CA GLU A 120 17.57 -5.78 -5.14
C GLU A 120 16.50 -4.74 -4.75
N LEU A 121 16.98 -3.57 -4.32
CA LEU A 121 16.13 -2.41 -4.08
C LEU A 121 15.67 -1.84 -5.42
N THR A 122 14.41 -1.46 -5.52
CA THR A 122 13.85 -0.86 -6.73
C THR A 122 12.89 0.26 -6.38
N GLN A 123 12.90 1.31 -7.19
CA GLN A 123 12.00 2.44 -7.08
C GLN A 123 11.80 3.07 -8.45
N GLY A 124 10.66 3.72 -8.66
CA GLY A 124 10.39 4.50 -9.87
C GLY A 124 8.96 4.39 -10.37
N PRO A 125 8.64 5.11 -11.46
CA PRO A 125 7.32 5.05 -12.07
C PRO A 125 7.07 3.66 -12.68
N VAL A 126 5.86 3.14 -12.46
CA VAL A 126 5.40 1.87 -13.05
C VAL A 126 4.44 2.14 -14.21
N THR A 127 3.46 3.02 -14.01
CA THR A 127 2.51 3.42 -15.05
C THR A 127 1.94 4.81 -14.77
N GLY A 128 1.42 5.47 -15.80
CA GLY A 128 0.83 6.80 -15.68
C GLY A 128 1.88 7.91 -15.53
N GLU A 129 1.46 9.02 -14.95
CA GLU A 129 2.28 10.21 -14.76
C GLU A 129 3.27 10.08 -13.59
N LEU A 130 4.35 10.86 -13.65
CA LEU A 130 5.30 10.96 -12.54
C LEU A 130 4.68 11.84 -11.45
N PRO A 131 4.72 11.43 -10.16
CA PRO A 131 4.21 12.27 -9.09
C PRO A 131 4.97 13.60 -9.00
N PRO A 132 4.29 14.72 -8.67
CA PRO A 132 4.97 15.99 -8.45
C PRO A 132 5.92 15.91 -7.25
N ALA A 133 6.83 16.87 -7.12
CA ALA A 133 7.77 16.91 -5.99
C ALA A 133 7.04 17.00 -4.63
N LEU A 134 5.94 17.74 -4.57
CA LEU A 134 5.06 17.85 -3.41
C LEU A 134 3.61 17.71 -3.86
N LEU A 135 2.97 16.61 -3.48
CA LEU A 135 1.57 16.32 -3.73
C LEU A 135 0.73 16.77 -2.53
N PRO A 136 -0.26 17.67 -2.70
CA PRO A 136 -1.21 17.98 -1.64
C PRO A 136 -2.16 16.80 -1.42
N ILE A 137 -2.33 16.43 -0.16
CA ILE A 137 -3.30 15.45 0.33
C ILE A 137 -4.18 16.09 1.40
N GLU A 138 -5.35 15.51 1.65
CA GLU A 138 -6.34 15.98 2.61
C GLU A 138 -6.67 14.92 3.67
N GLU A 139 -6.63 15.34 4.92
CA GLU A 139 -6.92 14.52 6.09
C GLU A 139 -7.62 15.38 7.16
N HIS A 140 -8.87 15.05 7.53
CA HIS A 140 -9.64 15.78 8.53
C HIS A 140 -9.68 17.32 8.29
N GLY A 141 -9.92 17.71 7.04
CA GLY A 141 -9.99 19.11 6.59
C GLY A 141 -8.65 19.85 6.58
N MET A 142 -7.52 19.15 6.72
CA MET A 142 -6.18 19.74 6.65
C MET A 142 -5.45 19.25 5.41
N LYS A 143 -4.81 20.20 4.71
CA LYS A 143 -3.96 19.90 3.56
C LYS A 143 -2.52 19.68 4.00
N LEU A 144 -1.93 18.57 3.58
CA LEU A 144 -0.56 18.18 3.85
C LEU A 144 0.17 17.96 2.54
N LEU A 145 1.48 18.23 2.49
CA LEU A 145 2.30 18.00 1.30
C LEU A 145 3.09 16.71 1.47
N VAL A 146 3.06 15.84 0.45
CA VAL A 146 3.72 14.54 0.41
C VAL A 146 4.71 14.49 -0.73
N ASP A 147 5.93 14.04 -0.45
CA ASP A 147 6.93 13.72 -1.48
C ASP A 147 6.94 12.21 -1.74
N ILE A 148 6.32 11.76 -2.83
CA ILE A 148 6.25 10.33 -3.16
C ILE A 148 7.61 9.80 -3.62
N GLN A 149 8.46 10.63 -4.24
CA GLN A 149 9.70 10.17 -4.86
C GLN A 149 10.83 10.03 -3.84
N HIS A 150 11.03 11.05 -3.00
CA HIS A 150 12.15 11.12 -2.06
C HIS A 150 11.71 11.10 -0.59
N GLY A 151 10.41 11.16 -0.31
CA GLY A 151 9.90 11.12 1.05
C GLY A 151 10.17 9.79 1.75
N HIS A 152 10.18 9.83 3.08
CA HIS A 152 10.37 8.65 3.91
C HIS A 152 9.22 7.63 3.75
N LYS A 153 9.53 6.33 3.84
CA LYS A 153 8.60 5.20 3.61
C LYS A 153 8.05 5.21 2.17
N THR A 154 6.74 5.43 2.02
CA THR A 154 6.02 5.58 0.74
C THR A 154 5.84 7.03 0.33
N GLY A 155 6.30 7.97 1.18
CA GLY A 155 6.20 9.41 0.99
C GLY A 155 5.66 10.14 2.22
N TYR A 156 4.83 9.49 3.03
CA TYR A 156 4.26 10.08 4.25
C TYR A 156 3.89 9.05 5.33
N TYR A 157 3.72 9.50 6.57
CA TYR A 157 3.30 8.67 7.71
C TYR A 157 1.78 8.70 7.87
N LEU A 158 1.07 7.92 7.04
CA LEU A 158 -0.39 7.75 7.14
C LEU A 158 -0.82 7.05 8.45
N ASP A 159 0.07 6.25 9.05
CA ASP A 159 -0.14 5.56 10.32
C ASP A 159 -0.29 6.51 11.52
N GLN A 160 0.18 7.74 11.40
CA GLN A 160 0.11 8.76 12.47
C GLN A 160 -1.11 9.69 12.36
N ARG A 161 -2.08 9.39 11.47
CA ARG A 161 -3.29 10.21 11.29
C ARG A 161 -4.04 10.46 12.59
N ASP A 162 -4.38 9.39 13.29
CA ASP A 162 -5.21 9.49 14.49
C ASP A 162 -4.45 10.22 15.62
N SER A 163 -3.13 10.07 15.69
CA SER A 163 -2.25 10.83 16.58
C SER A 163 -2.25 12.32 16.26
N ARG A 164 -2.17 12.70 14.98
CA ARG A 164 -2.25 14.10 14.53
C ARG A 164 -3.60 14.72 14.87
N LEU A 165 -4.69 14.01 14.62
CA LEU A 165 -6.03 14.46 15.00
C LEU A 165 -6.16 14.63 16.51
N ALA A 166 -5.70 13.64 17.29
CA ALA A 166 -5.76 13.70 18.75
C ALA A 166 -4.97 14.88 19.32
N THR A 167 -3.85 15.24 18.71
CA THR A 167 -3.01 16.37 19.14
C THR A 167 -3.80 17.68 19.12
N ARG A 168 -4.71 17.89 18.15
CA ARG A 168 -5.56 19.09 18.08
C ARG A 168 -6.34 19.33 19.37
N ARG A 169 -6.81 18.26 20.00
CA ARG A 169 -7.58 18.32 21.25
C ARG A 169 -6.74 18.78 22.45
N TYR A 170 -5.43 18.55 22.45
CA TYR A 170 -4.56 18.88 23.57
C TYR A 170 -3.90 20.26 23.46
N VAL A 171 -3.93 20.87 22.27
CA VAL A 171 -3.33 22.19 22.01
C VAL A 171 -4.36 23.31 21.94
N GLU A 172 -5.63 23.03 22.26
CA GLU A 172 -6.64 24.06 22.51
C GLU A 172 -6.21 24.86 23.75
N ILE A 173 -5.51 25.96 23.51
CA ILE A 173 -5.29 26.99 24.52
C ILE A 173 -6.67 27.59 24.74
N ASN A 174 -7.27 27.32 25.91
CA ASN A 174 -8.32 28.16 26.46
C ASN A 174 -7.72 29.57 26.58
N VAL A 175 -7.92 30.39 25.55
CA VAL A 175 -7.65 31.82 25.63
C VAL A 175 -8.76 32.37 26.52
N CYS A 176 -8.44 32.56 27.80
CA CYS A 176 -9.19 33.44 28.68
C CYS A 176 -9.07 34.90 28.22
#